data_AF-A0A1S8WXY9-F1
#
_entry.id   AF-A0A1S8WXY9-F1
#
_cell.length_a   1.000
_cell.length_b   1.000
_cell.length_c   1.000
_cell.angle_alpha   90.00
_cell.angle_beta   90.00
_cell.angle_gamma   90.00
#
_symmetry.space_group_name_H-M   'P 1'
#
loop_
_entity.id
_entity.type
_entity.pdbx_description
1 polymer ?
#
loop_
_entity_poly.entity_id
_entity_poly.type
_entity_poly.pdbx_seq_one_letter_code
_entity_poly.pdbx_strand_id
1 'polypeptide(L)' 'MPHFIGQPELRIFAMNKRLQQRMDDCDSAWWEAFATDFFEDDAALTVGFPTEDGPKRYSNCNYV' A
#
# COMPACT_ATOMS: atom_id res chain seq x y z
N MET A 1 -26.77 -6.27 -0.81
CA MET A 1 -25.55 -7.00 -1.22
C MET A 1 -24.61 -6.99 -0.03
N PRO A 2 -24.34 -8.14 0.62
CA PRO A 2 -23.47 -8.15 1.79
C PRO A 2 -22.06 -7.77 1.34
N HIS A 3 -21.48 -6.78 2.02
CA HIS A 3 -20.12 -6.29 1.76
C HIS A 3 -19.15 -7.44 2.03
N PHE A 4 -18.73 -8.14 0.98
CA PHE A 4 -17.56 -9.03 0.99
C PHE A 4 -16.27 -8.19 1.07
N ILE A 5 -16.21 -7.23 2.00
CA ILE A 5 -14.94 -6.74 2.52
C ILE A 5 -14.44 -7.86 3.41
N GLY A 6 -13.94 -8.94 2.79
CA GLY A 6 -13.31 -10.05 3.46
C GLY A 6 -12.29 -9.48 4.44
N GLN A 7 -12.30 -10.03 5.65
CA GLN A 7 -11.53 -9.65 6.83
C GLN A 7 -10.22 -8.91 6.52
N PRO A 8 -9.86 -7.83 7.24
CA PRO A 8 -8.67 -7.04 6.95
C PRO A 8 -7.41 -7.91 6.78
N GLU A 9 -7.31 -9.02 7.50
CA GLU A 9 -6.26 -10.03 7.32
C GLU A 9 -6.21 -10.65 5.90
N LEU A 10 -7.36 -10.97 5.29
CA LEU A 10 -7.43 -11.47 3.91
C LEU A 10 -6.96 -10.42 2.91
N ARG A 11 -7.24 -9.14 3.17
CA ARG A 11 -6.81 -8.04 2.32
C ARG A 11 -5.29 -7.87 2.36
N ILE A 12 -4.70 -7.96 3.55
CA ILE A 12 -3.23 -7.98 3.73
C ILE A 12 -2.61 -9.22 3.08
N PHE A 13 -3.24 -10.39 3.20
CA PHE A 13 -2.77 -11.61 2.54
C PHE A 13 -2.73 -11.45 1.00
N ALA A 14 -3.79 -10.91 0.40
CA ALA A 14 -3.84 -10.65 -1.05
C ALA A 14 -2.76 -9.62 -1.48
N MET A 15 -2.56 -8.56 -0.69
CA MET A 15 -1.53 -7.55 -0.93
C MET A 15 -0.13 -8.17 -0.93
N ASN A 16 0.19 -8.98 0.08
CA ASN A 16 1.46 -9.69 0.16
C ASN A 16 1.65 -10.65 -1.01
N LYS A 17 0.60 -11.38 -1.42
CA LYS A 17 0.65 -12.26 -2.59
C LYS A 17 0.93 -11.50 -3.88
N ARG A 18 0.35 -10.31 -4.07
CA ARG A 18 0.64 -9.46 -5.23
C ARG A 18 2.08 -8.97 -5.23
N LEU A 19 2.61 -8.57 -4.07
CA LEU A 19 4.01 -8.16 -3.91
C LEU A 19 4.99 -9.29 -4.25
N GLN A 20 4.66 -10.55 -3.94
CA GLN A 20 5.49 -11.72 -4.30
C GLN A 20 5.55 -11.99 -5.81
N GLN A 21 4.61 -11.46 -6.60
CA GLN A 21 4.61 -11.59 -8.07
C GLN A 21 5.42 -10.49 -8.76
N ARG A 22 6.00 -9.57 -8.01
CA ARG A 22 6.86 -8.52 -8.57
C ARG A 22 8.07 -9.17 -9.23
N MET A 23 8.26 -8.88 -10.51
CA MET A 23 9.47 -9.22 -11.26
C MET A 23 10.44 -8.03 -11.23
N ASP A 24 11.71 -8.28 -11.54
CA ASP A 24 12.74 -7.23 -11.54
C ASP A 24 12.41 -6.08 -12.51
N ASP A 25 11.79 -6.40 -13.65
CA ASP A 25 11.35 -5.47 -14.70
C ASP A 25 9.98 -4.79 -14.42
N CYS A 26 9.48 -4.80 -13.17
CA CYS A 26 8.24 -4.10 -12.85
C CYS A 26 8.45 -2.58 -12.75
N ASP A 27 7.91 -1.85 -13.73
CA ASP A 27 7.98 -0.39 -13.84
C ASP A 27 6.94 0.36 -12.98
N SER A 28 6.92 1.69 -13.12
CA SER A 28 5.97 2.60 -12.46
C SER A 28 4.51 2.21 -12.68
N ALA A 29 4.14 1.76 -13.88
CA ALA A 29 2.77 1.35 -14.20
C ALA A 29 2.29 0.14 -13.36
N TRP A 30 3.22 -0.74 -12.97
CA TRP A 30 2.89 -1.85 -12.08
C TRP A 30 2.55 -1.34 -10.67
N TRP A 31 3.30 -0.34 -10.18
CA TRP A 31 3.04 0.28 -8.88
C TRP A 31 1.73 1.08 -8.86
N GLU A 32 1.38 1.75 -9.95
CA GLU A 32 0.08 2.43 -10.09
C GLU A 32 -1.09 1.44 -10.07
N ALA A 33 -0.99 0.34 -10.81
CA ALA A 33 -2.00 -0.72 -10.78
C ALA A 33 -2.10 -1.36 -9.38
N PHE A 34 -0.95 -1.61 -8.72
CA PHE A 34 -0.93 -2.10 -7.35
C PHE A 34 -1.60 -1.12 -6.37
N ALA A 35 -1.30 0.18 -6.46
CA ALA A 35 -1.89 1.19 -5.59
C ALA A 35 -3.42 1.24 -5.75
N THR A 36 -3.91 1.18 -6.99
CA THR A 36 -5.35 1.17 -7.32
C THR A 36 -6.06 -0.06 -6.76
N ASP A 37 -5.42 -1.23 -6.75
CA ASP A 37 -6.03 -2.47 -6.22
C ASP A 37 -6.20 -2.45 -4.68
N PHE A 38 -5.31 -1.76 -3.95
CA PHE A 38 -5.22 -1.87 -2.49
C PHE A 38 -5.52 -0.59 -1.71
N PHE A 39 -5.52 0.57 -2.35
CA PHE A 39 -5.77 1.87 -1.73
C PHE A 39 -6.90 2.61 -2.43
N GLU A 40 -7.65 3.39 -1.67
CA GLU A 40 -8.59 4.36 -2.23
C GLU A 40 -7.82 5.57 -2.78
N ASP A 41 -8.42 6.32 -3.71
CA ASP A 41 -7.79 7.49 -4.33
C ASP A 41 -7.35 8.55 -3.29
N ASP A 42 -8.08 8.69 -2.18
CA ASP A 42 -7.79 9.63 -1.08
C ASP A 42 -6.98 9.02 0.07
N ALA A 43 -6.41 7.82 -0.13
CA ALA A 43 -5.64 7.15 0.90
C ALA A 43 -4.36 7.94 1.28
N ALA A 44 -4.09 8.00 2.59
CA ALA A 44 -2.87 8.58 3.14
C ALA A 44 -1.98 7.50 3.76
N LEU A 45 -0.71 7.46 3.35
CA LEU A 45 0.28 6.56 3.94
C LEU A 45 1.18 7.34 4.90
N THR A 46 1.16 6.94 6.18
CA THR A 46 2.08 7.45 7.19
C THR A 46 3.09 6.36 7.55
N VAL A 47 4.39 6.68 7.44
CA VAL A 47 5.47 5.80 7.89
C VAL A 47 6.29 6.52 8.97
N GLY A 48 6.41 5.89 10.14
CA GLY A 48 7.18 6.38 11.27
C GLY A 48 8.40 5.52 11.53
N PHE A 49 9.57 6.14 11.72
CA PHE A 49 10.81 5.45 12.06
C PHE A 49 11.38 6.03 13.36
N PRO A 50 11.80 5.19 14.31
CA PRO A 50 12.67 5.65 15.39
C PRO A 50 14.02 5.98 14.77
N THR A 51 14.46 7.23 14.89
CA THR A 51 15.82 7.64 14.50
C THR A 51 16.60 8.08 15.73
N GLU A 52 17.92 8.08 15.64
CA GLU A 52 18.80 8.52 16.73
C GLU A 52 18.54 9.98 17.15
N ASP A 53 17.96 10.78 16.25
CA ASP A 53 17.57 12.18 16.45
C ASP A 53 16.11 12.33 16.96
N GLY A 54 15.39 11.23 17.15
CA GLY A 54 13.98 11.20 17.55
C GLY A 54 13.04 10.56 16.51
N PRO A 55 11.72 10.52 16.77
CA PRO A 55 10.77 9.90 15.84
C PRO A 55 10.61 10.75 14.58
N LYS A 56 11.01 10.21 13.42
CA LYS A 56 10.73 10.83 12.11
C LYS A 56 9.47 10.23 11.51
N ARG A 57 8.60 11.08 10.98
CA ARG A 57 7.32 10.69 10.37
C ARG A 57 7.26 11.25 8.96
N TYR A 58 7.10 10.38 7.98
CA TYR A 58 6.81 10.74 6.60
C TYR A 58 5.33 10.47 6.34
N SER A 59 4.63 11.46 5.81
CA SER A 59 3.22 11.31 5.41
C SER A 59 3.12 11.66 3.94
N ASN A 60 2.63 10.72 3.13
CA ASN A 60 2.33 10.95 1.72
C ASN A 60 0.81 10.89 1.54
N CYS A 61 0.28 11.92 0.89
CA CYS A 61 -1.09 11.96 0.39
C CYS A 61 -0.97 11.77 -1.13
N ASN A 62 -1.58 10.73 -1.70
CA ASN A 62 -1.64 10.57 -3.15
C ASN A 62 -2.46 11.72 -3.74
N TYR A 63 -1.80 12.81 -4.11
CA TYR A 63 -2.33 13.76 -5.09
C TYR A 63 -1.67 13.41 -6.42
N VAL A 64 -2.33 12.54 -7.17
CA VAL A 64 -2.16 12.43 -8.62
C VAL A 64 -3.37 13.11 -9.27
#